data_AF-A0A970Q931-F1
#
_entry.id   AF-A0A970Q931-F1
#
_cell.length_a   1.000
_cell.length_b   1.000
_cell.length_c   1.000
_cell.angle_alpha   90.00
_cell.angle_beta   90.00
_cell.angle_gamma   90.00
#
_symmetry.space_group_name_H-M   'P 1'
#
loop_
_entity.id
_entity.type
_entity.pdbx_description
1 polymer ?
#
loop_
_entity_poly.entity_id
_entity_poly.type
_entity_poly.pdbx_seq_one_letter_code
_entity_poly.pdbx_strand_id
1 'polypeptide(L)'
;MTETEMTFSELSRREPALAGLLAEARAVSSKNDPDYCANAVWYGYGQYQHSGLKPRLLQLVGWRACKDDPILRSEKAYDVAYHTICNALPDCRDCGDLGE
;
A
#
# COMPACT_ATOMS: atom_id res chain seq x y z
N MET A 1 -14.87 24.87 9.49
CA MET A 1 -14.67 23.63 10.25
C MET A 1 -13.37 23.05 9.75
N THR A 2 -12.32 23.00 10.57
CA THR A 2 -11.05 22.39 10.18
C THR A 2 -11.30 20.89 10.14
N GLU A 3 -11.52 20.37 8.94
CA GLU A 3 -11.55 18.94 8.68
C GLU A 3 -10.17 18.41 9.08
N THR A 4 -10.12 17.62 10.15
CA THR A 4 -8.86 17.02 10.61
C THR A 4 -8.34 16.16 9.45
N GLU A 5 -7.30 16.63 8.78
CA GLU A 5 -6.75 15.94 7.61
C GLU A 5 -6.30 14.55 8.05
N MET A 6 -6.95 13.52 7.51
CA MET A 6 -6.68 12.15 7.88
C MET A 6 -5.30 11.78 7.33
N THR A 7 -4.34 11.53 8.22
CA THR A 7 -2.96 11.21 7.82
C THR A 7 -2.65 9.74 8.01
N PHE A 8 -1.65 9.24 7.26
CA PHE A 8 -1.17 7.87 7.42
C PHE A 8 -0.64 7.58 8.83
N SER A 9 -0.04 8.58 9.49
CA SER A 9 0.43 8.43 10.87
C SER A 9 -0.72 8.19 11.85
N GLU A 10 -1.86 8.86 11.67
CA GLU A 10 -3.06 8.62 12.48
C GLU A 10 -3.63 7.22 12.22
N LEU A 11 -3.71 6.80 10.96
CA LEU A 11 -4.16 5.45 10.60
C LEU A 11 -3.24 4.38 11.20
N SER A 12 -1.92 4.59 11.14
CA SER A 12 -0.92 3.66 11.69
C SER A 12 -0.96 3.57 13.22
N ARG A 13 -1.39 4.63 13.93
CA ARG A 13 -1.62 4.55 15.38
C ARG A 13 -2.79 3.62 15.73
N ARG A 14 -3.82 3.56 14.87
CA ARG A 14 -5.01 2.71 15.05
C ARG A 14 -4.80 1.28 14.54
N GLU A 15 -4.10 1.16 13.41
CA GLU A 15 -3.70 -0.09 12.81
C GLU A 15 -2.18 -0.13 12.59
N PRO A 16 -1.41 -0.61 13.60
CA PRO A 16 0.05 -0.66 13.50
C PRO A 16 0.54 -1.58 12.37
N ALA A 17 -0.27 -2.53 11.90
CA ALA A 17 0.08 -3.35 10.75
C ALA A 17 0.25 -2.52 9.45
N LEU A 18 -0.39 -1.34 9.34
CA LEU A 18 -0.17 -0.42 8.21
C LEU A 18 1.27 0.10 8.17
N ALA A 19 1.85 0.41 9.33
CA ALA A 19 3.25 0.84 9.41
C ALA A 19 4.20 -0.29 9.00
N GLY A 20 3.87 -1.54 9.36
CA GLY A 20 4.59 -2.73 8.89
C GLY A 20 4.54 -2.85 7.37
N LEU A 21 3.35 -2.71 6.77
CA LEU A 21 3.17 -2.80 5.32
C LEU A 21 3.92 -1.68 4.57
N LEU A 22 3.97 -0.47 5.13
CA LEU A 22 4.78 0.62 4.59
C LEU A 22 6.29 0.33 4.68
N ALA A 23 6.75 -0.24 5.80
CA ALA A 23 8.15 -0.62 5.95
C ALA A 23 8.54 -1.70 4.92
N GLU A 24 7.66 -2.67 4.66
CA GLU A 24 7.86 -3.67 3.62
C GLU A 24 7.96 -3.04 2.24
N ALA A 25 7.04 -2.12 1.88
CA ALA A 25 7.10 -1.40 0.61
C ALA A 25 8.44 -0.66 0.44
N ARG A 26 8.93 0.00 1.49
CA ARG A 26 10.21 0.72 1.49
C ARG A 26 11.44 -0.19 1.42
N ALA A 27 11.31 -1.44 1.87
CA ALA A 27 12.39 -2.41 1.84
C ALA A 27 12.58 -3.02 0.45
N VAL A 28 11.59 -2.88 -0.45
CA VAL A 28 11.68 -3.32 -1.83
C VAL A 28 12.77 -2.54 -2.56
N SER A 29 13.67 -3.25 -3.22
CA SER A 29 14.77 -2.66 -3.97
C SER A 29 14.74 -3.13 -5.42
N SER A 30 14.67 -2.17 -6.35
CA SER A 30 14.78 -2.42 -7.79
C SER A 30 16.23 -2.34 -8.31
N LYS A 31 17.21 -2.10 -7.43
CA LYS A 31 18.58 -1.74 -7.85
C LYS A 31 19.28 -2.83 -8.67
N ASN A 32 19.01 -4.10 -8.39
CA ASN A 32 19.66 -5.26 -9.01
C ASN A 32 18.71 -6.10 -9.87
N ASP A 33 17.48 -5.62 -10.09
CA ASP A 33 16.45 -6.34 -10.84
C ASP A 33 16.05 -5.48 -12.05
N PRO A 34 16.58 -5.79 -13.26
CA PRO A 34 16.29 -5.00 -14.45
C PRO A 34 14.83 -5.12 -14.90
N ASP A 35 14.16 -6.22 -14.55
CA ASP A 35 12.75 -6.50 -14.85
C ASP A 35 11.81 -6.13 -13.70
N TYR A 36 12.26 -5.28 -12.77
CA TYR A 36 11.48 -4.92 -11.60
C TYR A 36 10.16 -4.24 -11.98
N CYS A 37 9.05 -4.77 -11.48
CA CYS A 37 7.72 -4.20 -11.68
C CYS A 37 7.01 -3.94 -10.35
N ALA A 38 6.71 -2.67 -10.05
CA ALA A 38 6.00 -2.27 -8.83
C ALA A 38 4.60 -2.90 -8.76
N ASN A 39 3.92 -3.06 -9.89
CA ASN A 39 2.63 -3.74 -9.96
C ASN A 39 2.73 -5.22 -9.54
N ALA A 40 3.85 -5.90 -9.83
CA ALA A 40 4.06 -7.28 -9.42
C ALA A 40 4.14 -7.40 -7.89
N VAL A 41 4.83 -6.46 -7.24
CA VAL A 41 4.88 -6.35 -5.77
C VAL A 41 3.51 -5.98 -5.20
N TRP A 42 2.83 -5.02 -5.82
CA TRP A 42 1.56 -4.49 -5.33
C TRP A 42 0.45 -5.54 -5.36
N TYR A 43 0.29 -6.24 -6.48
CA TYR A 43 -0.76 -7.24 -6.69
C TYR A 43 -0.33 -8.65 -6.27
N GLY A 44 0.98 -8.92 -6.17
CA GLY A 44 1.51 -10.21 -5.76
C GLY A 44 1.48 -11.26 -6.87
N TYR A 45 2.05 -10.94 -8.03
CA TYR A 45 2.24 -11.88 -9.15
C TYR A 45 3.73 -12.02 -9.51
N GLY A 46 4.05 -12.99 -10.37
CA GLY A 46 5.44 -13.31 -10.73
C GLY A 46 6.24 -13.76 -9.51
N GLN A 47 7.43 -13.18 -9.30
CA GLN A 47 8.28 -13.48 -8.15
C GLN A 47 7.68 -13.11 -6.78
N TYR A 48 6.61 -12.29 -6.75
CA TYR A 48 5.93 -11.84 -5.53
C TYR A 48 4.63 -12.60 -5.25
N GLN A 49 4.45 -13.79 -5.85
CA GLN A 49 3.24 -14.59 -5.70
C GLN A 49 2.88 -14.80 -4.22
N HIS A 50 1.61 -14.58 -3.87
CA HIS A 50 1.07 -14.65 -2.50
C HIS A 50 1.59 -13.59 -1.51
N SER A 51 2.43 -12.65 -1.94
CA SER A 51 3.02 -11.61 -1.09
C SER A 51 2.55 -10.19 -1.46
N GLY A 52 1.45 -10.08 -2.21
CA GLY A 52 0.92 -8.79 -2.67
C GLY A 52 0.59 -7.83 -1.52
N LEU A 53 1.03 -6.58 -1.63
CA LEU A 53 0.76 -5.56 -0.62
C LEU A 53 -0.71 -5.10 -0.64
N LYS A 54 -1.34 -4.97 -1.81
CA LYS A 54 -2.73 -4.55 -1.97
C LYS A 54 -3.75 -5.46 -1.25
N PRO A 55 -3.75 -6.80 -1.42
CA PRO A 55 -4.69 -7.66 -0.71
C PRO A 55 -4.51 -7.60 0.80
N ARG A 56 -3.28 -7.40 1.30
CA ARG A 56 -2.99 -7.21 2.72
C ARG A 56 -3.51 -5.86 3.22
N LEU A 57 -3.31 -4.79 2.44
CA LEU A 57 -3.86 -3.46 2.74
C LEU A 57 -5.39 -3.50 2.93
N LEU A 58 -6.10 -4.19 2.03
CA LEU A 58 -7.56 -4.30 2.08
C LEU A 58 -8.10 -4.99 3.34
N GLN A 59 -7.29 -5.79 4.05
CA GLN A 59 -7.67 -6.40 5.32
C GLN A 59 -7.49 -5.44 6.51
N LEU A 60 -6.67 -4.41 6.35
CA LEU A 60 -6.30 -3.45 7.39
C LEU A 60 -7.13 -2.16 7.34
N VAL A 61 -7.52 -1.72 6.15
CA VAL A 61 -8.20 -0.44 5.92
C VAL A 61 -9.18 -0.53 4.74
N GLY A 62 -10.17 0.37 4.74
CA GLY A 62 -11.27 0.42 3.78
C GLY A 62 -12.45 -0.46 4.18
N TRP A 63 -13.45 -0.56 3.31
CA TRP A 63 -14.71 -1.26 3.60
C TRP A 63 -14.55 -2.74 3.99
N ARG A 64 -13.44 -3.34 3.59
CA ARG A 64 -13.07 -4.74 3.85
C ARG A 64 -12.16 -4.93 5.06
N ALA A 65 -11.81 -3.85 5.77
CA ALA A 65 -11.00 -3.96 6.97
C ALA A 65 -11.70 -4.87 7.98
N CYS A 66 -10.95 -5.82 8.56
CA CYS A 66 -11.50 -6.76 9.53
C CYS A 66 -11.78 -6.09 10.89
N LYS A 67 -11.19 -4.93 11.15
CA LYS A 67 -11.40 -4.19 12.40
C LYS A 67 -12.71 -3.42 12.39
N ASP A 68 -13.39 -3.44 13.54
CA ASP A 68 -14.56 -2.62 13.81
C ASP A 68 -14.17 -1.19 14.25
N ASP A 69 -13.34 -0.52 13.45
CA ASP A 69 -13.06 0.91 13.61
C ASP A 69 -13.67 1.67 12.41
N PRO A 70 -14.67 2.53 12.62
CA PRO A 70 -15.36 3.23 11.52
C PRO A 70 -14.44 4.18 10.75
N ILE A 71 -13.37 4.66 11.38
CA ILE A 71 -12.36 5.52 10.74
C ILE A 71 -11.52 4.68 9.78
N LEU A 72 -11.07 3.50 10.20
CA LEU A 72 -10.34 2.56 9.33
C LEU A 72 -11.22 2.00 8.21
N ARG A 73 -12.53 1.86 8.44
CA ARG A 73 -13.51 1.39 7.45
C ARG A 73 -14.06 2.51 6.54
N SER A 74 -13.27 3.55 6.30
CA SER A 74 -13.66 4.65 5.42
C SER A 74 -12.89 4.60 4.08
N GLU A 75 -13.51 5.13 3.03
CA GLU A 75 -12.86 5.34 1.74
C GLU A 75 -11.63 6.25 1.88
N LYS A 76 -11.77 7.35 2.63
CA LYS A 76 -10.68 8.30 2.87
C LYS A 76 -9.47 7.63 3.55
N ALA A 77 -9.69 6.72 4.49
CA ALA A 77 -8.60 5.97 5.12
C ALA A 77 -7.91 5.03 4.14
N TYR A 78 -8.69 4.36 3.29
CA TYR A 78 -8.14 3.51 2.24
C TYR A 78 -7.31 4.32 1.25
N ASP A 79 -7.81 5.46 0.79
CA ASP A 79 -7.14 6.33 -0.18
C ASP A 79 -5.78 6.83 0.34
N VAL A 80 -5.76 7.37 1.56
CA VAL A 80 -4.53 7.84 2.22
C VAL A 80 -3.51 6.71 2.37
N ALA A 81 -3.95 5.53 2.81
CA ALA A 81 -3.06 4.38 2.99
C ALA A 81 -2.58 3.80 1.64
N TYR A 82 -3.46 3.72 0.66
CA TYR A 82 -3.18 3.29 -0.70
C TYR A 82 -2.08 4.15 -1.32
N HIS A 83 -2.28 5.45 -1.38
CA HIS A 83 -1.31 6.38 -1.97
C HIS A 83 0.02 6.37 -1.22
N THR A 84 -0.01 6.35 0.11
CA THR A 84 1.23 6.37 0.91
C THR A 84 2.10 5.14 0.67
N ILE A 85 1.50 3.94 0.62
CA ILE A 85 2.25 2.69 0.47
C ILE A 85 2.63 2.46 -0.99
N CYS A 86 1.72 2.77 -1.93
CA CYS A 86 2.00 2.66 -3.36
C CYS A 86 3.15 3.58 -3.78
N ASN A 87 3.15 4.84 -3.32
CA ASN A 87 4.22 5.81 -3.61
C ASN A 87 5.55 5.48 -2.90
N ALA A 88 5.56 4.55 -1.94
CA ALA A 88 6.78 4.12 -1.28
C ALA A 88 7.52 3.01 -2.06
N LEU A 89 6.87 2.37 -3.02
CA LEU A 89 7.52 1.41 -3.91
C LEU A 89 8.42 2.16 -4.90
N PRO A 90 9.57 1.57 -5.28
CA PRO A 90 10.36 2.13 -6.37
C PRO A 90 9.58 2.07 -7.68
N ASP A 91 9.89 2.97 -8.60
CA ASP A 91 9.36 2.95 -9.96
C ASP A 91 9.70 1.65 -10.68
N CYS A 92 8.82 1.24 -11.59
CA CYS A 92 9.07 0.14 -12.51
C CYS A 92 10.37 0.38 -13.30
N ARG A 93 11.18 -0.67 -13.48
CA ARG A 93 12.29 -0.68 -14.43
C ARG A 93 11.89 -1.59 -15.58
N ASP A 94 11.76 -1.00 -16.77
CA ASP A 94 11.39 -1.69 -18.01
C ASP A 94 10.07 -2.50 -17.97
N CYS A 95 9.25 -2.38 -16.91
CA CYS A 95 7.90 -2.92 -16.93
C CYS A 95 7.15 -2.07 -17.95
N GLY A 96 6.85 -2.65 -19.12
CA GLY A 96 6.17 -1.99 -20.23
C GLY A 96 4.94 -1.24 -19.73
N ASP A 97 5.15 0.04 -19.45
CA ASP A 97 4.12 0.95 -19.04
C ASP A 97 3.28 1.14 -20.29
N LEU A 98 2.12 0.47 -20.32
CA LEU A 98 0.99 0.95 -21.10
C LEU A 98 0.60 2.29 -20.49
N GLY A 99 1.43 3.29 -20.77
CA GLY A 99 1.11 4.68 -20.59
C GLY A 99 -0.02 5.03 -21.54
N GLU A 100 -0.97 5.77 -20.97
CA GLU A 100 -2.11 6.46 -21.59
C GLU A 100 -3.39 5.64 -21.81
#